data_AF-A0A8I0L5P3-F1
#
_entry.id   AF-A0A8I0L5P3-F1
#
_cell.length_a   1.000
_cell.length_b   1.000
_cell.length_c   1.000
_cell.angle_alpha   90.00
_cell.angle_beta   90.00
_cell.angle_gamma   90.00
#
_symmetry.space_group_name_H-M   'P 1'
#
loop_
_entity.id
_entity.type
_entity.pdbx_description
1 polymer ?
#
loop_
_entity_poly.entity_id
_entity_poly.type
_entity_poly.pdbx_seq_one_letter_code
_entity_poly.pdbx_strand_id
1 'polypeptide(L)'
;RDSEFNLGTEDFILLLAKMDDITDGKLDTAKVKAFRAPAGTLVEVYATTLHYAPCHVDPAKGFRVLVALPQGTNTAKPEIKADGGDDAQL
;
A
#
# COMPACT_ATOMS: atom_id res chain seq x y z
N ARG A 1 -10.39 9.43 -6.24
CA ARG A 1 -9.89 8.38 -5.32
C ARG A 1 -10.49 7.12 -5.88
N ASP A 2 -9.64 6.20 -6.27
CA ASP A 2 -9.96 5.20 -7.27
C ASP A 2 -9.33 3.87 -6.82
N SER A 3 -9.77 2.76 -7.39
CA SER A 3 -9.21 1.46 -7.05
C SER A 3 -7.75 1.33 -7.48
N GLU A 4 -6.99 0.55 -6.72
CA GLU A 4 -5.65 0.09 -7.06
C GLU A 4 -5.66 -1.43 -7.25
N PHE A 5 -5.06 -1.93 -8.33
CA PHE A 5 -4.88 -3.36 -8.54
C PHE A 5 -3.45 -3.78 -8.22
N ASN A 6 -3.31 -4.82 -7.41
CA ASN A 6 -2.04 -5.40 -7.00
C ASN A 6 -1.92 -6.85 -7.47
N LEU A 7 -0.76 -7.20 -8.01
CA LEU A 7 -0.43 -8.57 -8.40
C LEU A 7 1.03 -8.90 -8.05
N GLY A 8 1.22 -9.82 -7.11
CA GLY A 8 2.55 -10.28 -6.68
C GLY A 8 3.01 -11.52 -7.44
N THR A 9 4.31 -11.59 -7.76
CA THR A 9 4.95 -12.85 -8.20
C THR A 9 5.27 -13.79 -7.05
N GLU A 10 5.37 -13.22 -5.84
CA GLU A 10 5.51 -13.91 -4.56
C GLU A 10 4.31 -13.54 -3.67
N ASP A 11 4.14 -14.26 -2.57
CA ASP A 11 3.18 -13.88 -1.54
C ASP A 11 3.56 -12.53 -0.93
N PHE A 12 2.56 -11.70 -0.65
CA PHE A 12 2.75 -10.39 -0.04
C PHE A 12 1.67 -10.10 1.01
N ILE A 13 1.97 -9.15 1.90
CA ILE A 13 1.05 -8.68 2.92
C ILE A 13 0.49 -7.31 2.53
N LEU A 14 -0.82 -7.17 2.66
CA LEU A 14 -1.54 -5.90 2.61
C LEU A 14 -1.98 -5.52 4.02
N LEU A 15 -1.64 -4.30 4.44
CA LEU A 15 -2.14 -3.69 5.66
C LEU A 15 -3.28 -2.74 5.31
N LEU A 16 -4.51 -3.11 5.65
CA LEU A 16 -5.72 -2.43 5.20
C LEU A 16 -6.56 -1.90 6.35
N ALA A 17 -7.19 -0.75 6.17
CA ALA A 17 -8.26 -0.22 7.01
C ALA A 17 -9.35 0.41 6.14
N LYS A 18 -10.55 0.64 6.69
CA LYS A 18 -11.60 1.35 5.95
C LYS A 18 -11.42 2.86 6.11
N MET A 19 -11.81 3.63 5.11
CA MET A 19 -11.85 5.08 5.24
C MET A 19 -12.78 5.53 6.37
N ASP A 20 -13.88 4.82 6.58
CA ASP A 20 -14.83 5.06 7.67
C ASP A 20 -14.26 4.76 9.07
N ASP A 21 -13.06 4.16 9.15
CA ASP A 21 -12.36 3.95 10.41
C ASP A 21 -11.65 5.23 10.91
N ILE A 22 -11.54 6.26 10.07
CA ILE A 22 -10.96 7.56 10.42
C ILE A 22 -11.88 8.30 11.38
N THR A 23 -11.30 8.86 12.45
CA THR A 23 -11.98 9.73 13.40
C THR A 23 -11.12 10.97 13.61
N ASP A 24 -11.71 12.16 13.50
CA ASP A 24 -11.02 13.45 13.61
C ASP A 24 -9.75 13.56 12.72
N GLY A 25 -9.85 13.04 11.49
CA GLY A 25 -8.77 13.05 10.50
C GLY A 25 -7.62 12.07 10.81
N LYS A 26 -7.77 11.20 11.81
CA LYS A 26 -6.74 10.22 12.21
C LYS A 26 -7.26 8.80 12.10
N LEU A 27 -6.40 7.89 11.69
CA LEU A 27 -6.65 6.45 11.72
C LEU A 27 -6.06 5.87 13.02
N ASP A 28 -6.89 5.18 13.79
CA ASP A 28 -6.41 4.31 14.86
C ASP A 28 -5.77 3.06 14.24
N THR A 29 -4.47 2.86 14.46
CA THR A 29 -3.72 1.74 13.88
C THR A 29 -4.21 0.39 14.39
N ALA A 30 -4.90 0.33 15.53
CA ALA A 30 -5.52 -0.90 16.02
C ALA A 30 -6.65 -1.42 15.10
N LYS A 31 -7.20 -0.57 14.23
CA LYS A 31 -8.21 -0.96 13.24
C LYS A 31 -7.61 -1.54 11.95
N VAL A 32 -6.30 -1.41 11.76
CA VAL A 32 -5.59 -1.95 10.59
C VAL A 32 -5.52 -3.48 10.69
N LYS A 33 -5.81 -4.16 9.58
CA LYS A 33 -5.74 -5.61 9.47
C LYS A 33 -4.74 -6.02 8.41
N ALA A 34 -3.98 -7.06 8.70
CA ALA A 34 -3.06 -7.68 7.76
C ALA A 34 -3.75 -8.80 6.98
N PHE A 35 -3.59 -8.79 5.66
CA PHE A 35 -4.06 -9.83 4.75
C PHE A 35 -2.88 -10.37 3.96
N ARG A 36 -2.73 -11.69 3.93
CA ARG A 36 -1.79 -12.34 3.02
C ARG A 36 -2.47 -12.55 1.67
N ALA A 37 -1.90 -11.99 0.62
CA ALA A 37 -2.26 -12.26 -0.76
C ALA A 37 -1.31 -13.35 -1.31
N PRO A 38 -1.80 -14.53 -1.70
CA PRO A 38 -0.98 -15.55 -2.32
C PRO A 38 -0.41 -15.07 -3.68
N ALA A 39 0.76 -15.57 -4.05
CA ALA A 39 1.40 -15.33 -5.33
C ALA A 39 0.43 -15.59 -6.50
N GLY A 40 0.44 -14.69 -7.48
CA GLY A 40 -0.44 -14.77 -8.65
C GLY A 40 -1.91 -14.36 -8.39
N THR A 41 -2.26 -13.95 -7.17
CA THR A 41 -3.61 -13.44 -6.87
C THR A 41 -3.71 -11.96 -7.25
N LEU A 42 -4.65 -11.64 -8.15
CA LEU A 42 -5.02 -10.26 -8.42
C LEU A 42 -5.90 -9.72 -7.29
N VAL A 43 -5.46 -8.65 -6.63
CA VAL A 43 -6.20 -8.00 -5.55
C VAL A 43 -6.61 -6.61 -6.01
N GLU A 44 -7.89 -6.30 -5.91
CA GLU A 44 -8.40 -4.93 -6.03
C GLU A 44 -8.52 -4.31 -4.64
N VAL A 45 -7.85 -3.18 -4.43
CA VAL A 45 -8.01 -2.33 -3.26
C VAL A 45 -8.98 -1.22 -3.64
N TYR A 46 -10.21 -1.27 -3.13
CA TYR A 46 -11.24 -0.28 -3.47
C TYR A 46 -10.87 1.13 -2.99
N ALA A 47 -11.37 2.14 -3.68
CA ALA A 47 -11.16 3.56 -3.36
C ALA A 47 -11.44 3.96 -1.89
N THR A 48 -12.35 3.25 -1.21
CA THR A 48 -12.72 3.47 0.20
C THR A 48 -11.81 2.72 1.19
N THR A 49 -10.78 2.03 0.71
CA THR A 49 -9.79 1.33 1.53
C THR A 49 -8.56 2.23 1.71
N LEU A 50 -8.02 2.23 2.92
CA LEU A 50 -6.71 2.79 3.25
C LEU A 50 -5.71 1.63 3.23
N HIS A 51 -4.52 1.85 2.71
CA HIS A 51 -3.45 0.86 2.78
C HIS A 51 -2.08 1.52 2.98
N TYR A 52 -1.19 0.79 3.62
CA TYR A 52 0.25 1.07 3.57
C TYR A 52 0.86 0.43 2.31
N ALA A 53 2.13 0.76 2.04
CA ALA A 53 2.90 0.05 1.04
C ALA A 53 2.89 -1.46 1.34
N PRO A 54 2.68 -2.33 0.33
CA PRO A 54 2.71 -3.77 0.53
C PRO A 54 4.04 -4.24 1.18
N CYS A 55 3.98 -5.31 1.95
CA CYS A 55 5.15 -5.86 2.65
C CYS A 55 5.49 -7.27 2.14
N HIS A 56 6.76 -7.65 2.22
CA HIS A 56 7.18 -9.03 1.99
C HIS A 56 6.69 -9.97 3.11
N VAL A 57 6.43 -11.23 2.77
CA VAL A 57 6.21 -12.29 3.78
C VAL A 57 7.52 -12.90 4.31
N ASP A 58 8.59 -12.77 3.54
CA ASP A 58 9.91 -13.37 3.81
C ASP A 58 11.01 -12.34 3.49
N PRO A 59 11.76 -11.85 4.50
CA PRO A 59 12.78 -10.83 4.30
C PRO A 59 13.95 -11.30 3.43
N ALA A 60 14.23 -12.61 3.39
CA ALA A 60 15.32 -13.14 2.57
C ALA A 60 14.96 -13.21 1.09
N LYS A 61 13.66 -13.31 0.75
CA LYS A 61 13.17 -13.35 -0.63
C LYS A 61 12.81 -11.97 -1.17
N GLY A 62 12.47 -11.03 -0.28
CA GLY A 62 11.89 -9.76 -0.66
C GLY A 62 10.52 -9.94 -1.32
N PHE A 63 10.06 -8.93 -2.06
CA PHE A 63 8.83 -9.03 -2.83
C PHE A 63 8.86 -8.13 -4.07
N ARG A 64 8.04 -8.47 -5.06
CA ARG A 64 7.75 -7.64 -6.24
C ARG A 64 6.26 -7.70 -6.50
N VAL A 65 5.64 -6.53 -6.59
CA VAL A 65 4.21 -6.37 -6.86
C VAL A 65 4.06 -5.43 -8.03
N LEU A 66 3.33 -5.88 -9.05
CA LEU A 66 2.78 -5.00 -10.06
C LEU A 66 1.65 -4.21 -9.44
N VAL A 67 1.67 -2.89 -9.64
CA VAL A 67 0.63 -1.96 -9.22
C VAL A 67 0.04 -1.32 -10.46
N ALA A 68 -1.27 -1.48 -10.66
CA ALA A 68 -2.01 -0.80 -11.72
C ALA A 68 -2.98 0.21 -11.11
N LEU A 69 -2.87 1.45 -11.59
CA LEU A 69 -3.59 2.61 -11.09
C LEU A 69 -4.30 3.33 -12.24
N PRO A 70 -5.26 4.21 -11.95
CA PRO A 70 -5.82 5.10 -12.96
C PRO A 70 -4.74 5.90 -13.66
N GLN A 71 -4.95 6.13 -14.95
CA GLN A 71 -4.05 6.94 -15.77
C GLN A 71 -3.85 8.33 -15.17
N GLY A 72 -2.60 8.80 -15.12
CA GLY A 72 -2.24 10.12 -14.59
C GLY A 72 -1.95 10.15 -13.09
N THR A 73 -2.00 9.00 -12.41
CA THR A 73 -1.51 8.86 -11.03
C THR A 73 -0.06 8.36 -11.01
N ASN A 74 0.61 8.49 -9.85
CA ASN A 74 1.99 8.04 -9.62
C ASN A 74 2.97 8.45 -10.75
N THR A 75 2.83 9.70 -11.22
CA THR A 75 3.68 10.28 -12.25
C THR A 75 5.04 10.67 -11.66
N ALA A 76 5.84 11.44 -12.39
CA ALA A 76 7.17 11.85 -11.92
C ALA A 76 7.12 12.39 -10.50
N LYS A 77 8.02 11.86 -9.65
CA LYS A 77 8.22 12.34 -8.28
C LYS A 77 8.39 13.88 -8.32
N PRO A 78 7.64 14.64 -7.51
CA PRO A 78 7.85 16.08 -7.43
C PRO A 78 9.24 16.39 -6.85
N GLU A 79 9.75 17.60 -7.07
CA GLU A 79 10.94 18.06 -6.38
C GLU A 79 10.64 18.22 -4.88
N ILE A 80 11.11 17.27 -4.07
CA ILE A 80 10.96 17.30 -2.62
C ILE A 80 12.30 17.73 -2.01
N LYS A 81 12.30 18.77 -1.17
CA LYS A 81 13.45 19.08 -0.33
C LYS A 81 13.59 17.97 0.71
N ALA A 82 14.73 17.29 0.74
CA ALA A 82 15.04 16.32 1.79
C ALA A 82 15.29 17.07 3.11
N ASP A 83 14.25 17.23 3.92
CA ASP A 83 14.26 17.90 5.22
C ASP A 83 14.34 16.94 6.42
N GLY A 84 14.54 15.64 6.16
CA GLY A 84 14.80 14.64 7.20
C GLY A 84 13.54 14.01 7.83
N GLY A 85 12.38 14.10 7.17
CA GLY A 85 11.17 13.35 7.54
C GLY A 85 11.29 11.83 7.36
N ASP A 86 10.16 11.09 7.43
CA ASP A 86 10.10 9.61 7.35
C ASP A 86 10.82 9.02 6.11
N ASP A 87 10.97 9.80 5.04
CA ASP A 87 11.68 9.42 3.81
C ASP A 87 13.21 9.32 3.98
N ALA A 88 13.79 9.79 5.09
CA ALA A 88 15.22 9.69 5.38
C ALA A 88 15.67 8.32 5.90
N GLN A 89 14.73 7.38 6.09
CA GLN A 89 15.01 6.02 6.61
C GLN A 89 15.02 4.92 5.55
N LEU A 90 15.02 5.28 4.26
CA LEU A 90 15.17 4.35 3.13
C LEU A 90 16.59 4.38 2.54
#